data_AF-A0A3A5ICF7-F1
#
_entry.id   AF-A0A3A5ICF7-F1
#
_cell.length_a   1.000
_cell.length_b   1.000
_cell.length_c   1.000
_cell.angle_alpha   90.00
_cell.angle_beta   90.00
_cell.angle_gamma   90.00
#
_symmetry.space_group_name_H-M   'P 1'
#
loop_
_entity.id
_entity.type
_entity.pdbx_description
1 polymer ?
#
loop_
_entity_poly.entity_id
_entity_poly.type
_entity_poly.pdbx_seq_one_letter_code
_entity_poly.pdbx_strand_id
1 'polypeptide(L)'
;MKKIAIMFTVIFGLIGLSFHSPQAAVNGPGQYTVKVETKLNVREKPSPKARVVGSLKKGASVYVYNTEPGGWAKVRYNNKAGYVSAGYLVPASSEISTFKKEAVATASPILHVRATPSPKAKVIGTLKKRASVYVYATDTAGWSEIRYNGKKAYVGTSYLTFKSRLTLKEAEKLILSSEPAPDKEIKMSYYEAERDVYRAKVGFKGTPYGYYFLIIDPDNGAMKAD
;
A
#
# COMPACT_ATOMS: atom_id res chain seq x y z
N MET A 1 65.92 14.74 -37.76
CA MET A 1 64.87 15.75 -37.48
C MET A 1 63.55 15.20 -37.97
N LYS A 2 62.60 14.95 -37.04
CA LYS A 2 61.24 14.48 -37.29
C LYS A 2 60.28 15.67 -37.24
N LYS A 3 59.33 15.82 -38.17
CA LYS A 3 57.95 16.35 -37.99
C LYS A 3 57.10 15.84 -39.18
N ILE A 4 56.39 14.72 -39.05
CA ILE A 4 55.06 14.51 -38.43
C ILE A 4 53.94 15.03 -39.34
N ALA A 5 53.32 14.09 -40.05
CA ALA A 5 52.12 14.25 -40.85
C ALA A 5 50.88 14.32 -39.93
N ILE A 6 49.97 15.23 -40.25
CA ILE A 6 48.72 15.47 -39.53
C ILE A 6 47.74 14.35 -39.91
N MET A 7 47.45 13.48 -38.93
CA MET A 7 46.47 12.41 -39.05
C MET A 7 45.08 12.99 -38.74
N PHE A 8 44.18 12.97 -39.73
CA PHE A 8 42.77 13.29 -39.53
C PHE A 8 42.07 12.13 -38.81
N THR A 9 41.74 12.34 -37.55
CA THR A 9 40.91 11.44 -36.76
C THR A 9 39.45 11.58 -37.20
N VAL A 10 38.92 10.54 -37.83
CA VAL A 10 37.48 10.39 -38.09
C VAL A 10 36.81 10.05 -36.76
N ILE A 11 36.10 11.02 -36.19
CA ILE A 11 35.26 10.82 -35.00
C ILE A 11 34.03 10.02 -35.45
N PHE A 12 33.99 8.74 -35.09
CA PHE A 12 32.76 7.95 -35.12
C PHE A 12 31.76 8.60 -34.16
N GLY A 13 30.72 9.22 -34.73
CA GLY A 13 29.56 9.67 -33.98
C GLY A 13 28.91 8.47 -33.31
N LEU A 14 29.14 8.32 -32.01
CA LEU A 14 28.24 7.57 -31.14
C LEU A 14 26.87 8.26 -31.25
N ILE A 15 25.96 7.66 -32.01
CA ILE A 15 24.54 7.88 -31.83
C ILE A 15 24.24 7.35 -30.42
N GLY A 16 24.36 8.24 -29.44
CA GLY A 16 23.81 8.02 -28.12
C GLY A 16 22.31 7.84 -28.30
N LEU A 17 21.87 6.58 -28.38
CA LEU A 17 20.51 6.24 -28.02
C LEU A 17 20.37 6.69 -26.57
N SER A 18 19.83 7.90 -26.39
CA SER A 18 19.40 8.39 -25.09
C SER A 18 18.35 7.41 -24.59
N PHE A 19 18.78 6.42 -23.83
CA PHE A 19 17.90 5.74 -22.89
C PHE A 19 17.47 6.82 -21.90
N HIS A 20 16.37 7.47 -22.21
CA HIS A 20 15.60 8.21 -21.22
C HIS A 20 15.11 7.17 -20.24
N SER A 21 15.86 6.98 -19.16
CA SER A 21 15.41 6.26 -17.98
C SER A 21 14.33 7.10 -17.32
N PRO A 22 13.04 6.69 -17.29
CA PRO A 22 12.17 7.18 -16.24
C PRO A 22 12.65 6.53 -14.94
N GLN A 23 13.64 7.13 -14.29
CA GLN A 23 14.04 6.76 -12.94
C GLN A 23 12.98 7.32 -11.97
N ALA A 24 11.89 6.58 -11.80
CA ALA A 24 11.20 6.52 -10.53
C ALA A 24 11.55 5.15 -9.92
N ALA A 25 12.53 5.14 -9.02
CA ALA A 25 12.86 3.95 -8.27
C ALA A 25 11.74 3.68 -7.26
N VAL A 26 11.16 2.48 -7.34
CA VAL A 26 10.34 1.92 -6.25
C VAL A 26 11.25 1.82 -5.02
N ASN A 27 10.94 2.57 -3.96
CA ASN A 27 11.76 2.70 -2.75
C ASN A 27 11.36 1.67 -1.67
N GLY A 28 11.08 0.43 -2.08
CA GLY A 28 10.62 -0.65 -1.21
C GLY A 28 9.12 -0.94 -1.33
N PRO A 29 8.62 -1.90 -0.51
CA PRO A 29 7.23 -2.35 -0.56
C PRO A 29 6.26 -1.21 -0.22
N GLY A 30 5.09 -1.21 -0.85
CA GLY A 30 4.07 -0.20 -0.57
C GLY A 30 3.10 0.03 -1.73
N GLN A 31 2.26 1.06 -1.58
CA GLN A 31 1.30 1.48 -2.59
C GLN A 31 1.92 2.42 -3.62
N TYR A 32 1.70 2.10 -4.89
CA TYR A 32 2.17 2.87 -6.03
C TYR A 32 1.00 3.21 -6.95
N THR A 33 1.11 4.33 -7.65
CA THR A 33 0.18 4.72 -8.69
C THR A 33 0.82 4.49 -10.06
N VAL A 34 0.03 3.92 -10.98
CA VAL A 34 0.46 3.66 -12.36
C VAL A 34 0.45 4.96 -13.16
N LYS A 35 1.63 5.38 -13.61
CA LYS A 35 1.84 6.55 -14.48
C LYS A 35 2.17 6.10 -15.90
N VAL A 36 1.13 5.92 -16.71
CA VAL A 36 1.19 5.57 -18.14
C VAL A 36 0.18 6.40 -18.93
N GLU A 37 0.35 6.54 -20.24
CA GLU A 37 -0.64 7.25 -21.06
C GLU A 37 -1.87 6.40 -21.39
N THR A 38 -1.69 5.08 -21.58
CA THR A 38 -2.77 4.17 -21.99
C THR A 38 -2.97 3.05 -20.98
N LYS A 39 -2.07 2.07 -20.96
CA LYS A 39 -2.12 0.91 -20.06
C LYS A 39 -0.72 0.37 -19.76
N LEU A 40 -0.56 -0.21 -18.57
CA LEU A 40 0.63 -0.94 -18.14
C LEU A 40 0.35 -2.43 -18.14
N ASN A 41 1.08 -3.21 -18.93
CA ASN A 41 0.88 -4.66 -19.00
C ASN A 41 1.39 -5.35 -17.72
N VAL A 42 0.60 -6.28 -17.20
CA VAL A 42 0.99 -7.20 -16.12
C VAL A 42 1.40 -8.53 -16.73
N ARG A 43 2.57 -9.04 -16.34
CA ARG A 43 3.15 -10.27 -16.89
C ARG A 43 3.35 -11.33 -15.82
N GLU A 44 3.42 -12.59 -16.25
CA GLU A 44 3.61 -13.73 -15.34
C GLU A 44 5.04 -13.83 -14.76
N LYS A 45 6.04 -13.29 -15.47
CA LYS A 45 7.46 -13.30 -15.07
C LYS A 45 8.08 -11.92 -15.32
N PRO A 46 9.18 -11.54 -14.63
CA PRO A 46 9.89 -10.26 -14.82
C PRO A 46 10.69 -10.27 -16.13
N SER A 47 9.99 -10.35 -17.26
CA SER A 47 10.61 -10.41 -18.59
C SER A 47 9.69 -9.80 -19.64
N PRO A 48 10.22 -9.03 -20.61
CA PRO A 48 9.43 -8.44 -21.68
C PRO A 48 8.84 -9.50 -22.63
N LYS A 49 9.40 -10.72 -22.62
CA LYS A 49 8.91 -11.86 -23.41
C LYS A 49 7.90 -12.74 -22.66
N ALA A 50 7.65 -12.48 -21.37
CA ALA A 50 6.72 -13.26 -20.58
C ALA A 50 5.27 -13.04 -21.00
N ARG A 51 4.43 -14.06 -20.83
CA ARG A 51 2.98 -13.99 -21.12
C ARG A 51 2.34 -12.82 -20.38
N VAL A 52 1.57 -12.02 -21.10
CA VAL A 52 0.75 -10.95 -20.52
C VAL A 52 -0.46 -11.61 -19.87
N VAL A 53 -0.64 -11.39 -18.57
CA VAL A 53 -1.74 -11.93 -17.76
C VAL A 53 -2.80 -10.88 -17.46
N GLY A 54 -2.55 -9.62 -17.86
CA GLY A 54 -3.51 -8.54 -17.71
C GLY A 54 -2.90 -7.16 -17.94
N SER A 55 -3.62 -6.12 -17.50
CA SER A 55 -3.17 -4.73 -17.63
C SER A 55 -3.76 -3.82 -16.56
N LEU A 56 -2.99 -2.84 -16.13
CA LEU A 56 -3.39 -1.75 -15.24
C LEU A 56 -3.64 -0.48 -16.06
N LYS A 57 -4.67 0.29 -15.70
CA LYS A 57 -4.99 1.58 -16.34
C LYS A 57 -4.17 2.72 -15.71
N LYS A 58 -4.08 3.85 -16.40
CA LYS A 58 -3.54 5.12 -15.84
C LYS A 58 -4.24 5.44 -14.51
N GLY A 59 -3.46 5.79 -13.50
CA GLY A 59 -3.96 6.12 -12.16
C GLY A 59 -4.37 4.93 -11.30
N ALA A 60 -4.25 3.69 -11.79
CA ALA A 60 -4.52 2.52 -10.97
C ALA A 60 -3.57 2.47 -9.76
N SER A 61 -4.13 2.19 -8.57
CA SER A 61 -3.33 1.85 -7.39
C SER A 61 -2.88 0.40 -7.49
N VAL A 62 -1.63 0.14 -7.11
CA VAL A 62 -1.06 -1.20 -7.10
C VAL A 62 -0.09 -1.34 -5.93
N TYR A 63 -0.23 -2.43 -5.18
CA TYR A 63 0.76 -2.81 -4.18
C TYR A 63 2.00 -3.45 -4.83
N VAL A 64 3.17 -2.91 -4.53
CA VAL A 64 4.47 -3.46 -4.92
C VAL A 64 5.06 -4.21 -3.73
N TYR A 65 5.42 -5.47 -3.94
CA TYR A 65 6.09 -6.30 -2.92
C TYR A 65 7.60 -6.02 -2.89
N ASN A 66 8.21 -5.98 -4.06
CA ASN A 66 9.64 -5.76 -4.22
C ASN A 66 9.95 -5.39 -5.68
N THR A 67 11.15 -4.86 -5.88
CA THR A 67 11.77 -4.75 -7.20
C THR A 67 12.58 -5.99 -7.51
N GLU A 68 12.59 -6.37 -8.78
CA GLU A 68 13.42 -7.43 -9.34
C GLU A 68 14.48 -6.82 -10.28
N PRO A 69 15.61 -7.52 -10.52
CA PRO A 69 16.61 -7.10 -11.50
C PRO A 69 15.99 -6.81 -12.88
N GLY A 70 16.58 -5.85 -13.60
CA GLY A 70 16.11 -5.48 -14.93
C GLY A 70 14.87 -4.56 -14.94
N GLY A 71 14.59 -3.87 -13.83
CA GLY A 71 13.58 -2.81 -13.77
C GLY A 71 12.14 -3.31 -13.66
N TRP A 72 11.94 -4.48 -13.06
CA TRP A 72 10.62 -5.05 -12.82
C TRP A 72 10.18 -4.82 -11.38
N ALA A 73 8.88 -4.65 -11.18
CA ALA A 73 8.25 -4.64 -9.88
C ALA A 73 7.32 -5.85 -9.79
N LYS A 74 7.47 -6.63 -8.72
CA LYS A 74 6.52 -7.68 -8.36
C LYS A 74 5.33 -7.01 -7.68
N VAL A 75 4.16 -7.18 -8.28
CA VAL A 75 2.92 -6.53 -7.87
C VAL A 75 1.83 -7.54 -7.57
N ARG A 76 0.83 -7.10 -6.81
CA ARG A 76 -0.41 -7.85 -6.63
C ARG A 76 -1.36 -7.54 -7.79
N TYR A 77 -1.78 -8.56 -8.53
CA TYR A 77 -2.75 -8.42 -9.62
C TYR A 77 -3.72 -9.60 -9.62
N ASN A 78 -5.03 -9.34 -9.54
CA ASN A 78 -6.08 -10.35 -9.46
C ASN A 78 -5.80 -11.46 -8.41
N ASN A 79 -5.36 -11.05 -7.21
CA ASN A 79 -4.98 -11.94 -6.10
C ASN A 79 -3.82 -12.91 -6.40
N LYS A 80 -3.01 -12.63 -7.43
CA LYS A 80 -1.79 -13.38 -7.77
C LYS A 80 -0.61 -12.42 -7.91
N ALA A 81 0.60 -12.97 -7.87
CA ALA A 81 1.80 -12.22 -8.23
C ALA A 81 1.80 -11.95 -9.74
N GLY A 82 2.03 -10.69 -10.09
CA GLY A 82 2.30 -10.25 -11.46
C GLY A 82 3.54 -9.38 -11.48
N TYR A 83 4.04 -9.12 -12.68
CA TYR A 83 5.24 -8.31 -12.89
C TYR A 83 4.94 -7.18 -13.85
N VAL A 84 5.31 -5.97 -13.45
CA VAL A 84 5.17 -4.75 -14.26
C VAL A 84 6.50 -4.02 -14.33
N SER A 85 6.68 -3.13 -15.30
CA SER A 85 7.89 -2.32 -15.36
C SER A 85 7.83 -1.21 -14.29
N ALA A 86 8.85 -1.19 -13.42
CA ALA A 86 8.91 -0.33 -12.25
C ALA A 86 8.99 1.17 -12.59
N GLY A 87 9.56 1.53 -13.76
CA GLY A 87 9.68 2.93 -14.20
C GLY A 87 8.33 3.63 -14.47
N TYR A 88 7.23 2.88 -14.53
CA TYR A 88 5.87 3.42 -14.65
C TYR A 88 5.14 3.50 -13.32
N LEU A 89 5.81 3.18 -12.22
CA LEU A 89 5.26 3.25 -10.88
C LEU A 89 5.83 4.47 -10.19
N VAL A 90 4.94 5.33 -9.72
CA VAL A 90 5.32 6.40 -8.79
C VAL A 90 4.81 6.01 -7.41
N PRO A 91 5.58 6.23 -6.33
CA PRO A 91 5.03 6.14 -4.99
C PRO A 91 3.75 6.95 -4.96
N ALA A 92 2.67 6.38 -4.44
CA ALA A 92 1.45 7.16 -4.29
C ALA A 92 1.81 8.40 -3.45
N SER A 93 1.84 9.57 -4.09
CA SER A 93 1.91 10.85 -3.40
C SER A 93 0.89 10.81 -2.28
N SER A 94 1.25 11.27 -1.09
CA SER A 94 0.51 11.18 0.18
C SER A 94 -0.86 11.88 0.19
N GLU A 95 -1.68 11.64 -0.82
CA GLU A 95 -3.13 11.66 -0.77
C GLU A 95 -3.53 10.46 0.09
N ILE A 96 -3.65 10.74 1.40
CA ILE A 96 -4.33 9.97 2.44
C ILE A 96 -4.18 8.46 2.25
N SER A 97 -3.19 7.90 2.95
CA SER A 97 -3.23 6.49 3.36
C SER A 97 -4.66 6.14 3.76
N THR A 98 -5.33 5.30 2.98
CA THR A 98 -6.64 4.74 3.35
C THR A 98 -6.54 3.81 4.55
N PHE A 99 -5.31 3.57 5.05
CA PHE A 99 -5.04 2.87 6.28
C PHE A 99 -5.04 3.87 7.43
N LYS A 100 -6.11 3.82 8.22
CA LYS A 100 -6.24 4.55 9.46
C LYS A 100 -6.41 3.56 10.60
N LYS A 101 -5.50 3.57 11.56
CA LYS A 101 -5.65 2.81 12.81
C LYS A 101 -6.34 3.69 13.82
N GLU A 102 -7.40 3.19 14.44
CA GLU A 102 -8.03 3.92 15.53
C GLU A 102 -7.15 3.83 16.78
N ALA A 103 -6.96 4.96 17.45
CA ALA A 103 -6.22 5.04 18.70
C ALA A 103 -6.88 6.04 19.64
N VAL A 104 -6.65 5.86 20.94
CA VAL A 104 -7.11 6.77 21.99
C VAL A 104 -5.94 7.46 22.65
N ALA A 105 -6.06 8.78 22.85
CA ALA A 105 -5.05 9.56 23.54
C ALA A 105 -5.02 9.22 25.05
N THR A 106 -3.84 8.89 25.57
CA THR A 106 -3.65 8.48 26.97
C THR A 106 -3.08 9.59 27.86
N ALA A 107 -2.43 10.61 27.27
CA ALA A 107 -1.83 11.71 28.01
C ALA A 107 -2.86 12.48 28.86
N SER A 108 -2.43 12.94 30.03
CA SER A 108 -3.24 13.67 30.99
C SER A 108 -2.54 14.98 31.38
N PRO A 109 -3.24 16.14 31.39
CA PRO A 109 -4.65 16.31 31.03
C PRO A 109 -4.91 16.36 29.51
N ILE A 110 -3.89 16.69 28.71
CA ILE A 110 -3.98 16.88 27.26
C ILE A 110 -2.76 16.30 26.53
N LEU A 111 -2.95 16.00 25.24
CA LEU A 111 -1.90 15.68 24.28
C LEU A 111 -1.79 16.80 23.25
N HIS A 112 -0.59 17.36 23.06
CA HIS A 112 -0.36 18.40 22.05
C HIS A 112 -0.35 17.84 20.62
N VAL A 113 -1.08 18.51 19.74
CA VAL A 113 -1.08 18.26 18.29
C VAL A 113 -0.14 19.26 17.63
N ARG A 114 0.79 18.78 16.81
CA ARG A 114 1.88 19.58 16.24
C ARG A 114 1.84 19.61 14.71
N ALA A 115 2.39 20.67 14.13
CA ALA A 115 2.43 20.85 12.68
C ALA A 115 3.43 19.91 11.96
N THR A 116 4.51 19.50 12.64
CA THR A 116 5.54 18.58 12.13
C THR A 116 5.93 17.58 13.24
N PRO A 117 6.51 16.40 12.89
CA PRO A 117 6.87 15.35 13.85
C PRO A 117 8.15 15.72 14.62
N SER A 118 8.05 16.71 15.51
CA SER A 118 9.17 17.18 16.33
C SER A 118 8.70 17.77 17.65
N PRO A 119 9.43 17.55 18.76
CA PRO A 119 9.06 18.09 20.07
C PRO A 119 9.15 19.62 20.11
N LYS A 120 9.92 20.24 19.20
CA LYS A 120 10.06 21.69 19.05
C LYS A 120 9.07 22.29 18.04
N ALA A 121 8.26 21.47 17.38
CA ALA A 121 7.33 21.95 16.37
C ALA A 121 6.19 22.77 16.97
N LYS A 122 5.66 23.73 16.19
CA LYS A 122 4.51 24.54 16.57
C LYS A 122 3.33 23.65 16.98
N VAL A 123 2.79 23.91 18.17
CA VAL A 123 1.53 23.31 18.63
C VAL A 123 0.37 24.00 17.89
N ILE A 124 -0.47 23.21 17.24
CA ILE A 124 -1.62 23.67 16.44
C ILE A 124 -2.97 23.22 17.02
N GLY A 125 -2.94 22.48 18.13
CA GLY A 125 -4.12 22.03 18.83
C GLY A 125 -3.81 21.07 19.98
N THR A 126 -4.86 20.51 20.56
CA THR A 126 -4.76 19.55 21.66
C THR A 126 -5.83 18.48 21.56
N LEU A 127 -5.53 17.28 22.03
CA LEU A 127 -6.48 16.19 22.27
C LEU A 127 -6.65 16.03 23.79
N LYS A 128 -7.89 15.86 24.24
CA LYS A 128 -8.17 15.51 25.64
C LYS A 128 -7.85 14.03 25.87
N LYS A 129 -7.56 13.65 27.12
CA LYS A 129 -7.48 12.22 27.51
C LYS A 129 -8.73 11.46 27.03
N ARG A 130 -8.54 10.26 26.49
CA ARG A 130 -9.56 9.39 25.87
C ARG A 130 -10.16 9.92 24.55
N ALA A 131 -9.67 11.02 23.99
CA ALA A 131 -10.08 11.41 22.64
C ALA A 131 -9.67 10.32 21.64
N SER A 132 -10.62 9.89 20.80
CA SER A 132 -10.35 8.96 19.71
C SER A 132 -9.80 9.71 18.49
N VAL A 133 -8.80 9.13 17.85
CA VAL A 133 -8.17 9.63 16.62
C VAL A 133 -7.89 8.49 15.66
N TYR A 134 -7.80 8.86 14.39
CA TYR A 134 -7.30 8.00 13.33
C TYR A 134 -5.84 8.32 13.04
N VAL A 135 -4.98 7.30 13.13
CA VAL A 135 -3.55 7.37 12.84
C VAL A 135 -3.30 6.82 11.44
N TYR A 136 -2.73 7.66 10.57
CA TYR A 136 -2.51 7.37 9.16
C TYR A 136 -1.12 6.81 8.87
N ALA A 137 -0.15 7.14 9.72
CA ALA A 137 1.22 6.64 9.67
C ALA A 137 1.87 6.79 11.04
N THR A 138 2.89 5.97 11.31
CA THR A 138 3.80 6.12 12.45
C THR A 138 5.22 6.14 11.93
N ASP A 139 6.01 7.14 12.30
CA ASP A 139 7.42 7.19 11.96
C ASP A 139 8.28 6.44 12.99
N THR A 140 9.54 6.19 12.63
CA THR A 140 10.53 5.55 13.51
C THR A 140 11.00 6.45 14.64
N ALA A 141 10.71 7.75 14.57
CA ALA A 141 11.04 8.74 15.59
C ALA A 141 9.96 8.87 16.69
N GLY A 142 8.91 8.04 16.63
CA GLY A 142 7.87 7.99 17.66
C GLY A 142 6.76 9.02 17.46
N TRP A 143 6.49 9.45 16.22
CA TRP A 143 5.35 10.30 15.89
C TRP A 143 4.31 9.56 15.07
N SER A 144 3.05 9.88 15.37
CA SER A 144 1.87 9.43 14.63
C SER A 144 1.31 10.60 13.82
N GLU A 145 1.09 10.37 12.53
CA GLU A 145 0.36 11.28 11.64
C GLU A 145 -1.15 11.11 11.85
N ILE A 146 -1.84 12.23 12.08
CA ILE A 146 -3.29 12.31 12.25
C ILE A 146 -3.89 13.40 11.35
N ARG A 147 -5.22 13.42 11.26
CA ARG A 147 -5.98 14.57 10.72
C ARG A 147 -6.56 15.38 11.87
N TYR A 148 -6.27 16.69 11.88
CA TYR A 148 -6.80 17.63 12.86
C TYR A 148 -7.34 18.86 12.13
N ASN A 149 -8.63 19.16 12.32
CA ASN A 149 -9.34 20.23 11.61
C ASN A 149 -9.15 20.17 10.07
N GLY A 150 -9.25 18.95 9.51
CA GLY A 150 -9.06 18.68 8.07
C GLY A 150 -7.60 18.69 7.59
N LYS A 151 -6.65 19.13 8.41
CA LYS A 151 -5.23 19.27 8.04
C LYS A 151 -4.39 18.13 8.60
N LYS A 152 -3.27 17.85 7.95
CA LYS A 152 -2.25 16.92 8.43
C LYS A 152 -1.60 17.47 9.70
N ALA A 153 -1.43 16.62 10.70
CA ALA A 153 -0.84 16.97 11.99
C ALA A 153 -0.17 15.75 12.65
N TYR A 154 0.57 15.99 13.73
CA TYR A 154 1.40 14.97 14.37
C TYR A 154 1.22 14.96 15.89
N VAL A 155 1.23 13.77 16.48
CA VAL A 155 1.20 13.54 17.94
C VAL A 155 2.24 12.48 18.31
N GLY A 156 2.72 12.48 19.56
CA GLY A 156 3.66 11.44 20.01
C GLY A 156 2.97 10.09 20.12
N THR A 157 3.53 9.06 19.48
CA THR A 157 2.97 7.69 19.42
C THR A 157 2.86 7.06 20.80
N SER A 158 3.80 7.34 21.71
CA SER A 158 3.80 6.84 23.09
C SER A 158 2.60 7.32 23.92
N TYR A 159 1.90 8.37 23.46
CA TYR A 159 0.69 8.89 24.10
C TYR A 159 -0.61 8.38 23.46
N LEU A 160 -0.51 7.33 22.64
CA LEU A 160 -1.63 6.67 22.00
C LEU A 160 -1.70 5.20 22.44
N THR A 161 -2.91 4.73 22.69
CA THR A 161 -3.21 3.30 22.74
C THR A 161 -4.02 2.96 21.50
N PHE A 162 -3.43 2.14 20.63
CA PHE A 162 -4.12 1.63 19.45
C PHE A 162 -5.19 0.64 19.87
N LYS A 163 -6.37 0.74 19.25
CA LYS A 163 -7.38 -0.29 19.42
C LYS A 163 -6.86 -1.60 18.82
N SER A 164 -7.04 -2.69 19.56
CA SER A 164 -6.69 -4.02 19.10
C SER A 164 -7.53 -4.39 17.89
N ARG A 165 -6.87 -4.85 16.84
CA ARG A 165 -7.53 -5.48 15.69
C ARG A 165 -8.04 -6.86 16.09
N LEU A 166 -9.17 -7.26 15.52
CA LEU A 166 -9.63 -8.64 15.57
C LEU A 166 -8.51 -9.54 15.05
N THR A 167 -8.27 -10.62 15.76
CA THR A 167 -7.44 -11.73 15.28
C THR A 167 -8.21 -12.56 14.26
N LEU A 168 -7.47 -13.39 13.54
CA LEU A 168 -8.01 -14.41 12.63
C LEU A 168 -9.10 -15.26 13.29
N LYS A 169 -8.85 -15.69 14.52
CA LYS A 169 -9.74 -16.55 15.30
C LYS A 169 -11.01 -15.82 15.72
N GLU A 170 -10.91 -14.53 16.04
CA GLU A 170 -12.06 -13.70 16.39
C GLU A 170 -12.92 -13.38 15.16
N ALA A 171 -12.29 -13.12 14.01
CA ALA A 171 -13.00 -12.92 12.75
C ALA A 171 -13.72 -14.20 12.29
N GLU A 172 -13.08 -15.36 12.42
CA GLU A 172 -13.72 -16.66 12.14
C GLU A 172 -14.94 -16.90 13.02
N LYS A 173 -14.81 -16.65 14.34
CA LYS A 173 -15.93 -16.74 15.27
C LYS A 173 -17.09 -15.81 14.87
N LEU A 174 -16.77 -14.59 14.45
CA LEU A 174 -17.78 -13.61 14.03
C LEU A 174 -18.57 -14.08 12.81
N ILE A 175 -17.89 -14.65 11.80
CA ILE A 175 -18.51 -15.21 10.59
C ILE A 175 -19.43 -16.39 10.94
N LEU A 176 -18.97 -17.31 11.80
CA LEU A 176 -19.76 -18.47 12.23
C LEU A 176 -21.00 -18.09 13.05
N SER A 177 -20.99 -16.92 13.70
CA SER A 177 -22.15 -16.38 14.42
C SER A 177 -23.05 -15.48 13.58
N SER A 178 -22.73 -15.23 12.31
CA SER A 178 -23.54 -14.39 11.42
C SER A 178 -24.81 -15.11 10.95
N GLU A 179 -25.85 -14.35 10.60
CA GLU A 179 -27.12 -14.91 10.08
C GLU A 179 -27.34 -14.49 8.61
N PRO A 180 -27.59 -15.44 7.68
CA PRO A 180 -27.60 -16.90 7.91
C PRO A 180 -26.20 -17.45 8.21
N ALA A 181 -26.11 -18.47 9.07
CA ALA A 181 -24.82 -19.06 9.43
C ALA A 181 -24.27 -19.90 8.26
N PRO A 182 -22.98 -19.75 7.93
CA PRO A 182 -22.40 -20.50 6.82
C PRO A 182 -21.99 -21.93 7.18
N ASP A 183 -21.94 -22.80 6.18
CA ASP A 183 -21.54 -24.20 6.32
C ASP A 183 -20.02 -24.33 6.61
N LYS A 184 -19.66 -25.34 7.43
CA LYS A 184 -18.40 -25.48 8.19
C LYS A 184 -17.07 -25.58 7.41
N GLU A 185 -17.00 -25.20 6.13
CA GLU A 185 -15.76 -25.25 5.35
C GLU A 185 -15.16 -23.84 5.14
N ILE A 186 -14.78 -23.19 6.24
CA ILE A 186 -14.06 -21.91 6.21
C ILE A 186 -12.59 -22.17 5.87
N LYS A 187 -12.22 -22.04 4.59
CA LYS A 187 -10.80 -21.97 4.21
C LYS A 187 -10.39 -20.50 4.16
N MET A 188 -9.90 -20.00 5.30
CA MET A 188 -9.29 -18.67 5.38
C MET A 188 -7.98 -18.67 4.59
N SER A 189 -7.90 -17.85 3.55
CA SER A 189 -6.64 -17.57 2.86
C SER A 189 -6.36 -16.08 3.01
N TYR A 190 -5.42 -15.76 3.89
CA TYR A 190 -4.98 -14.39 4.12
C TYR A 190 -4.12 -13.96 2.94
N TYR A 191 -4.67 -13.09 2.12
CA TYR A 191 -3.89 -12.36 1.13
C TYR A 191 -3.82 -10.92 1.61
N GLU A 192 -2.61 -10.45 1.92
CA GLU A 192 -2.38 -9.03 2.15
C GLU A 192 -2.62 -8.31 0.82
N ALA A 193 -3.85 -7.82 0.72
CA ALA A 193 -4.45 -7.34 -0.49
C ALA A 193 -4.89 -5.90 -0.28
N GLU A 194 -3.93 -4.98 -0.37
CA GLU A 194 -4.14 -3.53 -0.44
C GLU A 194 -4.98 -2.86 0.68
N ARG A 195 -5.49 -3.57 1.70
CA ARG A 195 -6.50 -3.02 2.64
C ARG A 195 -6.54 -3.56 4.08
N ASP A 196 -5.58 -4.35 4.56
CA ASP A 196 -5.59 -4.83 5.98
C ASP A 196 -6.89 -5.58 6.38
N VAL A 197 -7.67 -6.11 5.44
CA VAL A 197 -8.94 -6.80 5.72
C VAL A 197 -8.78 -8.33 5.69
N TYR A 198 -9.63 -9.05 6.42
CA TYR A 198 -9.75 -10.49 6.27
C TYR A 198 -10.73 -10.83 5.16
N ARG A 199 -10.38 -11.79 4.30
CA ARG A 199 -11.25 -12.29 3.23
C ARG A 199 -11.52 -13.77 3.45
N ALA A 200 -12.78 -14.11 3.67
CA ALA A 200 -13.23 -15.47 3.93
C ALA A 200 -13.98 -16.02 2.71
N LYS A 201 -13.75 -17.28 2.35
CA LYS A 201 -14.61 -18.04 1.43
C LYS A 201 -15.63 -18.80 2.26
N VAL A 202 -16.92 -18.63 1.97
CA VAL A 202 -18.01 -18.97 2.87
C VAL A 202 -19.13 -19.68 2.11
N GLY A 203 -19.44 -20.93 2.47
CA GLY A 203 -20.48 -21.75 1.83
C GLY A 203 -21.87 -21.57 2.45
N PHE A 204 -22.93 -21.64 1.63
CA PHE A 204 -24.32 -21.65 2.11
C PHE A 204 -25.11 -22.75 1.41
N LYS A 205 -25.74 -23.65 2.19
CA LYS A 205 -26.63 -24.69 1.69
C LYS A 205 -27.71 -24.12 0.77
N GLY A 206 -27.88 -24.73 -0.41
CA GLY A 206 -28.94 -24.38 -1.37
C GLY A 206 -28.61 -23.25 -2.35
N THR A 207 -27.37 -22.74 -2.39
CA THR A 207 -26.96 -21.70 -3.34
C THR A 207 -26.36 -22.28 -4.65
N PRO A 208 -26.67 -21.72 -5.84
CA PRO A 208 -26.23 -22.27 -7.14
C PRO A 208 -24.70 -22.35 -7.32
N TYR A 209 -23.96 -21.49 -6.64
CA TYR A 209 -22.49 -21.38 -6.74
C TYR A 209 -21.75 -22.03 -5.55
N GLY A 210 -22.48 -22.46 -4.52
CA GLY A 210 -21.95 -23.14 -3.34
C GLY A 210 -21.11 -22.30 -2.37
N TYR A 211 -20.77 -21.03 -2.67
CA TYR A 211 -20.05 -20.12 -1.76
C TYR A 211 -20.08 -18.63 -2.17
N TYR A 212 -19.78 -17.73 -1.22
CA TYR A 212 -19.47 -16.31 -1.40
C TYR A 212 -18.12 -15.96 -0.78
N PHE A 213 -17.63 -14.75 -1.08
CA PHE A 213 -16.50 -14.16 -0.35
C PHE A 213 -16.99 -13.05 0.56
N LEU A 214 -16.57 -13.08 1.82
CA LEU A 214 -16.81 -12.01 2.79
C LEU A 214 -15.51 -11.26 3.05
N ILE A 215 -15.61 -9.94 3.10
CA ILE A 215 -14.56 -9.04 3.58
C ILE A 215 -14.93 -8.61 5.00
N ILE A 216 -13.98 -8.73 5.92
CA ILE A 216 -14.10 -8.35 7.32
C ILE A 216 -13.05 -7.29 7.63
N ASP A 217 -13.49 -6.15 8.13
CA ASP A 217 -12.62 -5.11 8.66
C ASP A 217 -12.15 -5.49 10.07
N PRO A 218 -10.86 -5.79 10.31
CA PRO A 218 -10.40 -6.19 11.62
C PRO A 218 -10.36 -5.05 12.63
N ASP A 219 -10.49 -3.79 12.22
CA ASP A 219 -10.51 -2.65 13.14
C ASP A 219 -11.88 -2.50 13.83
N ASN A 220 -12.97 -3.01 13.24
CA ASN A 220 -14.34 -2.85 13.78
C ASN A 220 -15.27 -4.08 13.63
N GLY A 221 -14.85 -5.13 12.94
CA GLY A 221 -15.66 -6.33 12.69
C GLY A 221 -16.74 -6.18 11.61
N ALA A 222 -16.79 -5.07 10.88
CA ALA A 222 -17.76 -4.88 9.81
C ALA A 222 -17.54 -5.91 8.70
N MET A 223 -18.62 -6.58 8.30
CA MET A 223 -18.60 -7.61 7.27
C MET A 223 -19.37 -7.13 6.04
N LYS A 224 -18.85 -7.42 4.84
CA LYS A 224 -19.57 -7.21 3.57
C LYS A 224 -19.22 -8.31 2.57
N ALA A 225 -20.13 -8.58 1.63
CA ALA A 225 -19.79 -9.38 0.46
C ALA A 225 -18.76 -8.64 -0.41
N ASP A 226 -17.80 -9.40 -0.97
CA ASP A 226 -16.86 -8.92 -1.99
C ASP A 226 -17.54 -8.80 -3.37
#